data_AF-B2RH56-F1
#
_entry.id   AF-B2RH56-F1
#
_cell.length_a   1.000
_cell.length_b   1.000
_cell.length_c   1.000
_cell.angle_alpha   90.00
_cell.angle_beta   90.00
_cell.angle_gamma   90.00
#
_symmetry.space_group_name_H-M   'P 1'
#
loop_
_entity.id
_entity.type
_entity.pdbx_description
1 polymer ?
#
loop_
_entity_poly.entity_id
_entity_poly.type
_entity_poly.pdbx_seq_one_letter_code
_entity_poly.pdbx_strand_id
1 'polypeptide(L)'
;MGETTDTYTGLAELIGNAVQYRPDGQIQNGDFISPIFRVYPTLDTTPLHLKLYAYGQELLNISTGSDGVPFIPVIGKMLNIYIDLRGANLNVLVSVTPWDVVQQYAEY
;
A
#
# COMPACT_ATOMS: atom_id res chain seq x y z
N MET A 1 2.13 6.27 5.22
CA MET A 1 1.34 5.98 4.01
C MET A 1 0.05 6.79 4.05
N GLY A 2 -0.69 6.80 2.94
CA GLY A 2 -1.78 7.72 2.58
C GLY A 2 -2.94 7.84 3.57
N GLU A 3 -3.86 8.71 3.21
CA GLU A 3 -4.95 9.22 4.06
C GLU A 3 -6.29 8.65 3.61
N THR A 4 -7.06 8.10 4.54
CA THR A 4 -8.46 7.71 4.32
C THR A 4 -9.32 8.32 5.41
N THR A 5 -10.64 8.37 5.22
CA THR A 5 -11.54 8.67 6.35
C THR A 5 -11.82 7.41 7.17
N ASP A 6 -12.05 7.56 8.47
CA ASP A 6 -11.99 6.47 9.47
C ASP A 6 -13.34 5.91 9.92
N THR A 7 -14.45 6.32 9.31
CA THR A 7 -15.76 5.79 9.68
C THR A 7 -16.75 5.78 8.53
N TYR A 8 -17.92 5.21 8.80
CA TYR A 8 -19.03 5.12 7.85
C TYR A 8 -20.30 5.73 8.43
N THR A 9 -21.13 6.29 7.56
CA THR A 9 -22.54 6.51 7.89
C THR A 9 -23.29 5.17 7.94
N GLY A 10 -24.51 5.17 8.48
CA GLY A 10 -25.40 4.00 8.42
C GLY A 10 -25.78 3.57 6.99
N LEU A 11 -25.48 4.40 5.98
CA LEU A 11 -25.66 4.12 4.55
C LEU A 11 -24.37 3.65 3.86
N ALA A 12 -23.33 3.32 4.64
CA ALA A 12 -22.02 2.87 4.16
C ALA A 12 -21.24 3.92 3.34
N GLU A 13 -21.54 5.21 3.53
CA GLU A 13 -20.74 6.31 2.96
C GLU A 13 -19.53 6.59 3.85
N LEU A 14 -18.35 6.78 3.25
CA LEU A 14 -17.11 7.02 3.97
C LEU A 14 -17.08 8.46 4.53
N ILE A 15 -16.96 8.61 5.85
CA ILE A 15 -16.93 9.91 6.55
C ILE A 15 -15.90 9.87 7.69
N GLY A 16 -15.76 10.95 8.44
CA GLY A 16 -14.91 11.01 9.62
C GLY A 16 -13.61 11.77 9.40
N ASN A 17 -12.61 11.47 10.22
CA ASN A 17 -11.33 12.16 10.17
C ASN A 17 -10.36 11.44 9.23
N ALA A 18 -9.48 12.24 8.65
CA ALA A 18 -8.28 11.79 7.99
C ALA A 18 -7.41 10.91 8.91
N VAL A 19 -7.19 9.66 8.53
CA VAL A 19 -6.25 8.75 9.22
C VAL A 19 -5.12 8.33 8.30
N GLN A 20 -3.92 8.27 8.87
CA GLN A 20 -2.71 7.82 8.20
C GLN A 20 -2.26 6.48 8.74
N TYR A 21 -1.80 5.62 7.84
CA TYR A 21 -1.29 4.30 8.20
C TYR A 21 0.23 4.30 8.24
N ARG A 22 0.78 3.80 9.35
CA ARG A 22 2.22 3.64 9.60
C ARG A 22 2.48 2.24 10.14
N PRO A 23 2.39 1.20 9.30
CA PRO A 23 2.77 -0.13 9.73
C PRO A 23 4.26 -0.13 10.04
N ASP A 24 4.62 -0.79 11.15
CA ASP A 24 6.01 -1.11 11.44
C ASP A 24 6.50 -2.17 10.45
N GLY A 25 7.81 -2.30 10.28
CA GLY A 25 8.37 -3.36 9.48
C GLY A 25 9.73 -3.78 9.99
N GLN A 26 10.23 -4.88 9.44
CA GLN A 26 11.50 -5.48 9.82
C GLN A 26 12.33 -5.81 8.60
N ILE A 27 13.65 -5.66 8.72
CA ILE A 27 14.57 -6.10 7.68
C ILE A 27 14.82 -7.60 7.87
N GLN A 28 14.53 -8.39 6.83
CA GLN A 28 14.80 -9.82 6.77
C GLN A 28 15.53 -10.13 5.47
N ASN A 29 16.73 -10.71 5.56
CA ASN A 29 17.56 -11.06 4.40
C ASN A 29 17.83 -9.90 3.40
N GLY A 30 17.82 -8.65 3.88
CA GLY A 30 18.01 -7.46 3.04
C GLY A 30 16.71 -6.81 2.56
N ASP A 31 15.57 -7.48 2.73
CA ASP A 31 14.25 -6.96 2.35
C ASP A 31 13.54 -6.32 3.55
N PHE A 32 12.87 -5.19 3.32
CA PHE A 32 11.96 -4.60 4.31
C PHE A 32 10.58 -5.23 4.18
N ILE A 33 10.13 -5.90 5.24
CA ILE A 33 8.84 -6.59 5.29
C ILE A 33 7.95 -5.93 6.33
N SER A 34 6.80 -5.43 5.88
CA SER A 34 5.71 -4.92 6.71
C SER A 34 4.67 -6.04 6.94
N PRO A 35 4.07 -6.18 8.14
CA PRO A 35 2.97 -7.09 8.36
C PRO A 35 1.73 -6.62 7.59
N ILE A 36 0.79 -7.55 7.38
CA ILE A 36 -0.53 -7.24 6.82
C ILE A 36 -1.29 -6.36 7.82
N PHE A 37 -1.88 -5.27 7.34
CA PHE A 37 -2.71 -4.38 8.13
C PHE A 37 -3.98 -4.00 7.37
N ARG A 38 -4.98 -3.52 8.10
CA ARG A 38 -6.26 -3.09 7.53
C ARG A 38 -6.23 -1.58 7.29
N VAL A 39 -6.87 -1.19 6.19
CA VAL A 39 -7.16 0.20 5.87
C VAL A 39 -8.66 0.35 5.66
N TYR A 40 -9.18 1.54 5.94
CA TYR A 40 -10.46 1.94 5.40
C TYR A 40 -10.35 2.08 3.86
N PRO A 41 -11.44 1.87 3.10
CA PRO A 41 -11.46 2.11 1.66
C PRO A 41 -11.12 3.55 1.32
N THR A 42 -10.79 3.80 0.04
CA THR A 42 -10.60 5.15 -0.46
C THR A 42 -11.90 5.71 -1.04
N LEU A 43 -12.13 7.01 -0.85
CA LEU A 43 -13.24 7.75 -1.45
C LEU A 43 -13.02 7.89 -2.96
N ASP A 44 -14.07 7.69 -3.75
CA ASP A 44 -14.09 7.91 -5.20
C ASP A 44 -12.91 7.27 -5.95
N THR A 45 -12.48 6.08 -5.52
CA THR A 45 -11.34 5.36 -6.11
C THR A 45 -10.02 6.13 -6.07
N THR A 46 -9.88 7.10 -5.15
CA THR A 46 -8.63 7.83 -4.96
C THR A 46 -7.51 6.85 -4.59
N PRO A 47 -6.35 6.86 -5.26
CA PRO A 47 -5.26 5.95 -4.91
C PRO A 47 -4.63 6.29 -3.55
N LEU A 48 -4.18 5.28 -2.82
CA LEU A 48 -3.32 5.49 -1.66
C LEU A 48 -1.94 6.01 -2.10
N HIS A 49 -1.38 6.93 -1.31
CA HIS A 49 0.02 7.36 -1.47
C HIS A 49 0.94 6.57 -0.54
N LEU A 50 1.86 5.81 -1.12
CA LEU A 50 2.93 5.17 -0.37
C LEU A 50 4.13 6.12 -0.30
N LYS A 51 4.53 6.45 0.92
CA LYS A 51 5.73 7.24 1.21
C LYS A 51 6.73 6.38 1.97
N LEU A 52 7.94 6.28 1.45
CA LEU A 52 9.06 5.60 2.09
C LEU A 52 10.05 6.65 2.58
N TYR A 53 10.45 6.55 3.85
CA TYR A 53 11.46 7.42 4.45
C TYR A 53 12.66 6.58 4.89
N ALA A 54 13.87 7.08 4.68
CA ALA A 54 15.08 6.55 5.29
C ALA A 54 15.84 7.67 5.97
N TYR A 55 16.25 7.46 7.21
CA TYR A 55 16.98 8.45 8.02
C TYR A 55 16.29 9.82 8.08
N GLY A 56 14.96 9.85 8.06
CA GLY A 56 14.16 11.08 8.07
C GLY A 56 13.98 11.77 6.72
N GLN A 57 14.61 11.27 5.65
CA GLN A 57 14.45 11.79 4.28
C GLN A 57 13.42 10.97 3.50
N GLU A 58 12.53 11.65 2.77
CA GLU A 58 11.60 11.00 1.83
C GLU A 58 12.41 10.42 0.65
N LEU A 59 12.38 9.09 0.50
CA LEU A 59 13.00 8.38 -0.60
C LEU A 59 12.02 8.14 -1.75
N LEU A 60 10.75 7.88 -1.42
CA LEU A 60 9.70 7.58 -2.40
C LEU A 60 8.39 8.21 -1.98
N ASN A 61 7.61 8.63 -2.97
CA ASN A 61 6.23 9.08 -2.82
C ASN A 61 5.48 8.76 -4.12
N ILE A 62 4.75 7.65 -4.11
CA ILE A 62 4.14 7.06 -5.30
C ILE A 62 2.72 6.60 -4.99
N SER A 63 1.87 6.54 -6.02
CA SER A 63 0.48 6.10 -5.93
C SER A 63 0.07 5.09 -7.00
N THR A 64 1.01 4.68 -7.85
CA THR A 64 0.85 3.70 -8.92
C THR A 64 2.04 2.75 -8.98
N GLY A 65 1.83 1.55 -9.53
CA GLY A 65 2.88 0.64 -9.95
C GLY A 65 3.64 1.15 -11.17
N SER A 66 4.74 0.46 -11.52
CA SER A 66 5.53 0.75 -12.72
C SER A 66 4.76 0.49 -14.02
N ASP A 67 3.69 -0.31 -13.96
CA ASP A 67 2.73 -0.56 -15.05
C ASP A 67 1.57 0.45 -15.09
N GLY A 68 1.57 1.44 -14.18
CA GLY A 68 0.51 2.45 -14.06
C GLY A 68 -0.71 2.01 -13.26
N VAL A 69 -0.74 0.80 -12.71
CA VAL A 69 -1.87 0.34 -11.88
C VAL A 69 -1.92 1.11 -10.56
N PRO A 70 -3.04 1.77 -10.22
CA PRO A 70 -3.14 2.59 -9.02
C PRO A 70 -3.28 1.76 -7.74
N PHE A 71 -2.82 2.32 -6.61
CA PHE A 71 -2.93 1.70 -5.28
C PHE A 71 -4.33 1.86 -4.69
N ILE A 72 -5.34 1.24 -5.31
CA ILE A 72 -6.73 1.31 -4.88
C ILE A 72 -7.08 0.02 -4.13
N PRO A 73 -7.30 0.05 -2.81
CA PRO A 73 -7.75 -1.12 -2.06
C PRO A 73 -9.17 -1.49 -2.47
N VAL A 74 -9.46 -2.80 -2.55
CA VAL A 74 -10.79 -3.33 -2.84
C VAL A 74 -11.37 -3.96 -1.58
N ILE A 75 -12.63 -3.67 -1.29
CA ILE A 75 -13.34 -4.21 -0.11
C ILE A 75 -13.26 -5.74 -0.11
N GLY A 76 -12.86 -6.31 1.02
CA GLY A 76 -12.73 -7.76 1.21
C GLY A 76 -11.55 -8.41 0.48
N LYS A 77 -10.61 -7.62 -0.04
CA LYS A 77 -9.43 -8.09 -0.79
C LYS A 77 -8.14 -7.55 -0.19
N MET A 78 -7.03 -8.16 -0.59
CA MET A 78 -5.69 -7.71 -0.22
C MET A 78 -5.02 -7.00 -1.41
N LEU A 79 -4.56 -5.77 -1.18
CA LEU A 79 -3.69 -5.04 -2.10
C LEU A 79 -2.24 -5.35 -1.74
N ASN A 80 -1.54 -6.06 -2.62
CA ASN A 80 -0.12 -6.32 -2.50
C ASN A 80 0.67 -5.27 -3.29
N ILE A 81 1.72 -4.74 -2.68
CA ILE A 81 2.66 -3.79 -3.29
C ILE A 81 4.05 -4.34 -3.07
N TYR A 82 4.76 -4.67 -4.15
CA TYR A 82 6.16 -5.10 -4.12
C TYR A 82 7.01 -3.99 -4.71
N ILE A 83 8.07 -3.63 -4.00
CA ILE A 83 8.97 -2.54 -4.39
C ILE A 83 10.37 -3.15 -4.48
N ASP A 84 10.91 -3.19 -5.69
CA ASP A 84 12.29 -3.59 -5.93
C ASP A 84 13.17 -2.35 -6.09
N LEU A 85 14.13 -2.22 -5.18
CA LEU A 85 15.11 -1.12 -5.12
C LEU A 85 16.52 -1.57 -5.52
N ARG A 86 16.71 -2.84 -5.93
CA ARG A 86 18.03 -3.40 -6.23
C ARG A 86 18.55 -2.95 -7.60
N GLY A 87 17.65 -2.59 -8.52
CA GLY A 87 17.97 -2.10 -9.86
C GLY A 87 18.30 -0.60 -9.92
N ALA A 88 18.85 -0.15 -11.05
CA ALA A 88 19.09 1.28 -11.31
C ALA A 88 17.80 2.10 -11.43
N ASN A 89 16.68 1.45 -11.74
CA ASN A 89 15.35 2.04 -11.82
C ASN A 89 14.44 1.40 -10.77
N LEU A 90 13.55 2.21 -10.20
CA LEU A 90 12.48 1.76 -9.31
C LEU A 90 11.51 0.84 -10.07
N ASN A 91 11.30 -0.37 -9.57
CA ASN A 91 10.28 -1.29 -10.08
C ASN A 91 9.22 -1.57 -8.99
N VAL A 92 7.96 -1.31 -9.31
CA VAL A 92 6.84 -1.46 -8.38
C VAL A 92 5.77 -2.32 -9.04
N LEU A 93 5.47 -3.45 -8.42
CA LEU A 93 4.40 -4.35 -8.84
C LEU A 93 3.22 -4.27 -7.88
N VAL A 94 2.02 -4.16 -8.45
CA VAL A 94 0.76 -4.06 -7.71
C VAL A 94 -0.12 -5.25 -8.08
N SER A 95 -0.68 -5.92 -7.07
CA SER A 95 -1.69 -6.96 -7.32
C SER A 95 -2.82 -6.92 -6.30
N VAL A 96 -4.03 -7.21 -6.74
CA VAL A 96 -5.20 -7.35 -5.87
C VAL A 96 -5.60 -8.82 -5.82
N THR A 97 -5.60 -9.39 -4.61
CA THR A 97 -5.83 -10.81 -4.35
C THR A 97 -7.00 -11.00 -3.38
N PRO A 98 -7.60 -12.20 -3.26
CA PRO A 98 -8.49 -12.50 -2.15
C PRO A 98 -7.79 -12.21 -0.80
N TRP A 99 -8.58 -11.94 0.23
CA TRP A 99 -8.03 -11.69 1.57
C TRP A 99 -7.13 -12.85 2.02
N ASP A 100 -5.98 -12.52 2.63
CA ASP A 100 -4.99 -13.46 3.17
C ASP A 100 -4.28 -14.35 2.11
N VAL A 101 -4.37 -13.97 0.83
CA VAL A 101 -3.61 -14.61 -0.25
C VAL A 101 -2.38 -13.76 -0.59
N VAL A 102 -1.25 -14.07 0.05
CA VAL A 102 0.02 -13.41 -0.22
C VAL A 102 0.67 -14.00 -1.47
N GLN A 103 1.03 -13.16 -2.44
CA GLN A 103 1.95 -13.57 -3.50
C GLN A 103 3.40 -13.32 -3.05
N GLN A 104 4.33 -14.19 -3.40
CA GLN A 104 5.76 -13.89 -3.28
C GLN A 104 6.33 -13.78 -4.68
N TYR A 105 7.22 -12.82 -4.88
CA TYR A 105 7.96 -12.70 -6.12
C TYR A 105 8.85 -13.93 -6.27
N ALA A 106 8.70 -14.68 -7.36
CA ALA A 106 9.64 -15.71 -7.77
C ALA A 106 10.43 -15.16 -8.95
N GLU A 107 11.73 -14.88 -8.73
CA GLU A 107 12.66 -14.70 -9.83
C GLU A 107 12.84 -16.06 -10.53
N TYR A 108 12.72 -16.09 -11.86
CA TYR A 108 12.99 -17.26 -12.69
C TYR A 108 14.30 -17.08 -13.43
#